data_AF-A0A956WEE2-F1
#
_entry.id   AF-A0A956WEE2-F1
#
_cell.length_a   1.000
_cell.length_b   1.000
_cell.length_c   1.000
_cell.angle_alpha   90.00
_cell.angle_beta   90.00
_cell.angle_gamma   90.00
#
_symmetry.space_group_name_H-M   'P 1'
#
loop_
_entity.id
_entity.type
_entity.pdbx_description
1 polymer ?
#
loop_
_entity_poly.entity_id
_entity_poly.type
_entity_poly.pdbx_seq_one_letter_code
_entity_poly.pdbx_strand_id
1 'polypeptide(L)'
;METIPNVDVIRGSLRQVEKCGIQRSNPAQGVVLFDTFEEKGSDVNLGVRLVWDAARGAFDEAIVMSNDSDLAEAIRIVTNEIGKPVLLYSPDVTVNNALRPPISTDARPLNTKLFKSCLLPDPIVTPAGVIISRPQRWS
;
A
#
# COMPACT_ATOMS: atom_id res chain seq x y z
N MET A 1 18.33 7.45 -9.53
CA MET A 1 17.12 7.78 -8.76
C MET A 1 17.54 7.70 -7.30
N GLU A 2 18.28 8.71 -6.83
CA GLU A 2 18.64 8.78 -5.41
C GLU A 2 17.38 9.12 -4.62
N THR A 3 17.12 8.36 -3.56
CA THR A 3 16.02 8.64 -2.66
C THR A 3 16.27 9.96 -1.94
N ILE A 4 15.20 10.75 -1.80
CA ILE A 4 15.17 11.94 -0.95
C ILE A 4 15.56 11.49 0.48
N PRO A 5 16.33 12.27 1.25
CA PRO A 5 16.60 11.91 2.64
C PRO A 5 15.28 11.64 3.36
N ASN A 6 15.19 10.48 4.03
CA ASN A 6 14.01 9.95 4.74
C ASN A 6 12.92 9.31 3.86
N VAL A 7 13.22 8.92 2.61
CA VAL A 7 12.32 8.11 1.78
C VAL A 7 12.97 6.78 1.47
N ASP A 8 12.36 5.70 1.96
CA ASP A 8 12.72 4.33 1.61
C ASP A 8 11.66 3.72 0.69
N VAL A 9 12.12 3.09 -0.40
CA VAL A 9 11.23 2.41 -1.35
C VAL A 9 11.38 0.91 -1.18
N ILE A 10 10.36 0.29 -0.58
CA ILE A 10 10.27 -1.15 -0.39
C ILE A 10 9.50 -1.74 -1.58
N ARG A 11 10.14 -2.62 -2.33
CA ARG A 11 9.57 -3.19 -3.56
C ARG A 11 9.02 -4.59 -3.32
N GLY A 12 7.88 -4.88 -3.94
CA GLY A 12 7.46 -6.25 -4.22
C GLY A 12 8.11 -6.78 -5.50
N SER A 13 7.73 -7.99 -5.91
CA SER A 13 8.13 -8.56 -7.20
C SER A 13 6.93 -8.82 -8.09
N LEU A 14 7.01 -8.39 -9.36
CA LEU A 14 6.02 -8.74 -10.38
C LEU A 14 6.59 -9.85 -11.24
N ARG A 15 5.86 -10.95 -11.39
CA ARG A 15 6.30 -12.12 -12.16
C ARG A 15 5.25 -12.48 -13.20
N GLN A 16 5.70 -12.76 -14.42
CA GLN A 16 4.85 -13.41 -15.42
C GLN A 16 4.78 -14.89 -15.06
N VAL A 17 3.56 -15.43 -15.03
CA VAL A 17 3.30 -16.82 -14.70
C VAL A 17 2.31 -17.40 -15.70
N GLU A 18 2.53 -18.65 -16.10
CA GLU A 18 1.55 -19.44 -16.81
C GLU A 18 0.60 -20.08 -15.78
N LYS A 19 -0.71 -19.96 -16.02
CA LYS A 19 -1.74 -20.57 -15.18
C LYS A 19 -2.66 -21.44 -16.01
N CYS A 20 -3.26 -22.42 -15.35
CA CYS A 20 -4.39 -23.17 -15.89
C CYS A 20 -5.70 -22.75 -15.21
N GLY A 21 -6.79 -22.70 -15.97
CA GLY A 21 -8.11 -22.35 -15.43
C GLY A 21 -9.24 -22.76 -16.35
N ILE A 22 -10.48 -22.63 -15.88
CA ILE A 22 -11.67 -22.85 -16.69
C ILE A 22 -12.15 -21.50 -17.17
N GLN A 23 -12.40 -21.38 -18.47
CA GLN A 23 -12.96 -20.17 -19.03
C GLN A 23 -14.42 -20.03 -18.58
N ARG A 24 -14.72 -19.01 -17.75
CA ARG A 24 -16.08 -18.80 -17.21
C ARG A 24 -17.15 -18.64 -18.29
N SER A 25 -16.80 -18.06 -19.44
CA SER A 25 -17.74 -17.86 -20.56
C SER A 25 -18.03 -19.13 -21.36
N ASN A 26 -17.18 -20.16 -21.29
CA ASN A 26 -17.39 -21.44 -21.99
C ASN A 26 -16.79 -22.61 -21.21
N PRO A 27 -17.47 -23.09 -20.15
CA PRO A 27 -16.94 -24.15 -19.29
C PRO A 27 -16.73 -25.49 -20.02
N ALA A 28 -17.46 -25.73 -21.11
CA ALA A 28 -17.37 -26.96 -21.90
C ALA A 28 -16.05 -27.08 -22.68
N GLN A 29 -15.32 -25.98 -22.84
CA GLN A 29 -14.03 -25.94 -23.54
C GLN A 29 -12.88 -26.54 -22.73
N GLY A 30 -13.13 -26.91 -21.46
CA GLY A 30 -12.16 -27.55 -20.58
C GLY A 30 -11.15 -26.58 -19.98
N VAL A 31 -10.01 -27.12 -19.53
CA VAL A 31 -8.92 -26.36 -18.90
C VAL A 31 -8.11 -25.66 -19.99
N VAL A 32 -7.93 -24.34 -19.85
CA VAL A 32 -7.09 -23.51 -20.73
C VAL A 32 -5.82 -23.06 -20.00
N LEU A 33 -4.71 -22.98 -20.72
CA LEU A 33 -3.47 -22.35 -20.26
C LEU A 33 -3.45 -20.90 -20.72
N PHE A 34 -3.00 -19.99 -19.84
CA PHE A 34 -2.87 -18.57 -20.16
C PHE A 34 -1.73 -17.92 -19.36
N ASP A 35 -1.08 -16.94 -19.98
CA ASP A 35 -0.10 -16.08 -19.32
C ASP A 35 -0.80 -14.97 -18.55
N THR A 36 -0.32 -14.71 -17.34
CA THR A 36 -0.75 -13.59 -16.51
C THR A 36 0.41 -13.02 -15.71
N PHE A 37 0.19 -11.87 -15.06
CA PHE A 37 1.13 -11.30 -14.12
C PHE A 37 0.61 -11.49 -12.69
N GLU A 38 1.52 -11.82 -11.78
CA GLU A 38 1.27 -11.83 -10.35
C GLU A 38 2.23 -10.88 -9.65
N GLU A 39 1.67 -10.01 -8.81
CA GLU A 39 2.42 -9.28 -7.80
C GLU A 39 2.60 -10.17 -6.57
N LYS A 40 3.79 -10.08 -5.95
CA LYS A 40 4.13 -10.81 -4.73
C LYS A 40 4.92 -9.92 -3.76
N GLY A 41 4.45 -9.88 -2.52
CA GLY A 41 5.25 -9.59 -1.34
C GLY A 41 5.46 -8.11 -1.02
N SER A 42 4.84 -7.18 -1.74
CA SER A 42 4.90 -5.76 -1.34
C SER A 42 4.25 -5.52 0.02
N ASP A 43 3.07 -6.08 0.25
CA ASP A 43 2.33 -6.16 1.51
C ASP A 43 3.16 -6.79 2.66
N VAL A 44 3.74 -7.96 2.41
CA VAL A 44 4.57 -8.70 3.38
C VAL A 44 5.80 -7.87 3.74
N ASN A 45 6.49 -7.32 2.75
CA ASN A 45 7.70 -6.53 2.98
C ASN A 45 7.37 -5.25 3.78
N LEU A 46 6.24 -4.61 3.50
CA LEU A 46 5.80 -3.42 4.24
C LEU A 46 5.49 -3.76 5.70
N GLY A 47 4.74 -4.83 5.96
CA GLY A 47 4.41 -5.29 7.31
C GLY A 47 5.66 -5.68 8.11
N VAL A 48 6.58 -6.45 7.51
CA VAL A 48 7.85 -6.83 8.14
C VAL A 48 8.68 -5.58 8.47
N ARG A 49 8.71 -4.59 7.58
CA ARG A 49 9.48 -3.37 7.82
C ARG A 49 8.93 -2.57 8.99
N LEU A 50 7.61 -2.40 9.04
CA LEU A 50 6.90 -1.73 10.13
C LEU A 50 7.25 -2.35 11.49
N VAL A 51 7.16 -3.68 11.62
CA VAL A 51 7.50 -4.40 12.85
C VAL A 51 8.99 -4.25 13.19
N TRP A 52 9.89 -4.41 12.20
CA TRP A 52 11.33 -4.26 12.40
C TRP A 52 11.70 -2.84 12.89
N ASP A 53 11.05 -1.80 12.36
CA ASP A 53 11.30 -0.41 12.76
C ASP A 53 10.77 -0.12 14.16
N ALA A 54 9.59 -0.66 14.47
CA ALA A 54 9.02 -0.56 15.81
C ALA A 54 9.96 -1.18 16.84
N ALA A 55 10.39 -2.42 16.60
CA ALA A 55 11.21 -3.22 17.51
C ALA A 55 12.58 -2.58 17.79
N ARG A 56 13.20 -1.92 16.80
CA ARG A 56 14.50 -1.27 16.96
C ARG A 56 14.44 0.17 17.47
N GLY A 57 13.26 0.69 17.80
CA GLY A 57 13.16 2.07 18.29
C GLY A 57 13.24 3.14 17.19
N ALA A 58 12.96 2.83 15.92
CA ALA A 58 13.21 3.76 14.81
C ALA A 58 12.18 4.90 14.65
N PHE A 59 11.04 4.78 15.32
CA PHE A 59 9.98 5.79 15.36
C PHE A 59 9.25 5.72 16.69
N ASP A 60 8.58 6.82 17.08
CA ASP A 60 7.73 6.86 18.26
C ASP A 60 6.26 6.53 17.94
N GLU A 61 5.77 6.96 16.77
CA GLU A 61 4.44 6.69 16.23
C GLU A 61 4.54 6.40 14.73
N ALA A 62 3.66 5.53 14.22
CA ALA A 62 3.55 5.24 12.80
C ALA A 62 2.19 5.67 12.23
N ILE A 63 2.23 6.25 11.03
CA ILE A 63 1.03 6.44 10.19
C ILE A 63 1.06 5.41 9.08
N VAL A 64 0.03 4.58 8.99
CA VAL A 64 -0.13 3.58 7.93
C VAL A 64 -1.28 4.00 7.01
N MET A 65 -0.96 4.29 5.75
CA MET A 65 -1.94 4.64 4.73
C MET A 65 -2.28 3.39 3.89
N SER A 66 -3.26 2.61 4.32
CA SER A 66 -3.72 1.40 3.63
C SER A 66 -5.13 1.00 4.08
N ASN A 67 -5.83 0.23 3.25
CA ASN A 67 -7.06 -0.48 3.63
C ASN A 67 -6.91 -2.01 3.51
N ASP A 68 -5.67 -2.48 3.36
CA ASP A 68 -5.32 -3.87 3.16
C ASP A 68 -5.30 -4.63 4.49
N SER A 69 -6.19 -5.63 4.62
CA SER A 69 -6.30 -6.45 5.82
C SER A 69 -5.07 -7.31 6.08
N ASP A 70 -4.22 -7.56 5.08
CA ASP A 70 -3.04 -8.42 5.25
C ASP A 70 -1.99 -7.76 6.16
N LEU A 71 -2.08 -6.44 6.39
CA LEU A 71 -1.25 -5.71 7.35
C LEU A 71 -1.75 -5.80 8.80
N ALA A 72 -2.93 -6.38 9.06
CA ALA A 72 -3.55 -6.36 10.38
C ALA A 72 -2.65 -6.94 11.47
N GLU A 73 -1.99 -8.07 11.19
CA GLU A 73 -1.13 -8.73 12.18
C GLU A 73 0.14 -7.92 12.49
N ALA A 74 0.76 -7.33 11.47
CA ALA A 74 1.91 -6.43 11.66
C ALA A 74 1.54 -5.22 12.51
N ILE A 75 0.38 -4.60 12.24
CA ILE A 75 -0.13 -3.46 13.00
C ILE A 75 -0.47 -3.87 14.44
N ARG A 76 -1.10 -5.04 14.63
CA ARG A 76 -1.43 -5.59 15.95
C ARG A 76 -0.17 -5.79 16.79
N ILE A 77 0.89 -6.37 16.23
CA ILE A 77 2.17 -6.60 16.94
C ILE A 77 2.77 -5.26 17.38
N VAL A 78 2.84 -4.28 16.48
CA VAL A 78 3.39 -2.95 16.81
C VAL A 78 2.57 -2.26 17.91
N THR A 79 1.25 -2.30 17.78
CA THR A 79 0.34 -1.60 18.70
C THR A 79 0.26 -2.29 20.06
N ASN A 80 0.07 -3.60 20.07
CA ASN A 80 -0.32 -4.34 21.27
C ASN A 80 0.82 -5.09 21.96
N GLU A 81 1.89 -5.45 21.22
CA GLU A 81 3.04 -6.17 21.80
C GLU A 81 4.24 -5.25 22.01
N ILE A 82 4.53 -4.39 21.03
CA ILE A 82 5.62 -3.41 21.14
C ILE A 82 5.15 -2.15 21.88
N GLY A 83 3.85 -1.84 21.83
CA GLY A 83 3.26 -0.70 22.55
C GLY A 83 3.44 0.65 21.86
N LYS A 84 3.66 0.66 20.54
CA LYS A 84 3.80 1.92 19.77
C LYS A 84 2.49 2.29 19.08
N PRO A 85 2.08 3.57 19.11
CA PRO A 85 0.88 3.99 18.42
C PRO A 85 0.97 3.78 16.90
N VAL A 86 -0.12 3.27 16.33
CA VAL A 86 -0.30 3.16 14.88
C VAL A 86 -1.62 3.81 14.48
N LEU A 87 -1.53 4.90 13.72
CA LEU A 87 -2.67 5.62 13.15
C LEU A 87 -2.91 5.14 11.71
N LEU A 88 -4.07 4.52 11.47
CA LEU A 88 -4.44 4.02 10.16
C LEU A 88 -5.29 5.03 9.39
N TYR A 89 -4.90 5.32 8.15
CA TYR A 89 -5.69 6.08 7.20
C TYR A 89 -6.03 5.24 5.98
N SER A 90 -7.31 4.90 5.83
CA SER A 90 -7.79 4.16 4.67
C SER A 90 -7.97 5.09 3.45
N PRO A 91 -7.40 4.77 2.28
CA PRO A 91 -7.71 5.50 1.05
C PRO A 91 -9.13 5.22 0.50
N ASP A 92 -9.83 4.24 1.08
CA ASP A 92 -11.21 3.91 0.72
C ASP A 92 -12.20 4.76 1.54
N VAL A 93 -13.48 4.75 1.12
CA VAL A 93 -14.58 5.46 1.79
C VAL A 93 -14.79 4.96 3.23
N THR A 94 -14.43 3.70 3.47
CA THR A 94 -14.54 3.05 4.78
C THR A 94 -13.23 2.39 5.18
N VAL A 95 -13.09 2.15 6.48
CA VAL A 95 -11.98 1.38 7.04
C VAL A 95 -12.39 -0.08 7.17
N ASN A 96 -11.54 -0.97 6.67
CA ASN A 96 -11.67 -2.40 6.86
C ASN A 96 -11.69 -2.76 8.36
N ASN A 97 -12.69 -3.53 8.78
CA ASN A 97 -12.89 -3.88 10.19
C ASN A 97 -11.70 -4.61 10.80
N ALA A 98 -10.93 -5.36 9.99
CA ALA A 98 -9.71 -6.05 10.45
C ALA A 98 -8.59 -5.10 10.88
N LEU A 99 -8.67 -3.81 10.51
CA LEU A 99 -7.65 -2.81 10.79
C LEU A 99 -8.08 -1.80 11.86
N ARG A 100 -9.31 -1.91 12.37
CA ARG A 100 -9.84 -0.99 13.38
C ARG A 100 -9.27 -1.26 14.77
N PRO A 101 -9.34 -0.30 15.70
CA PRO A 101 -9.06 -0.57 17.10
C PRO A 101 -9.83 -1.80 17.61
N PRO A 102 -9.17 -2.70 18.39
CA PRO A 102 -7.87 -2.51 19.04
C PRO A 102 -6.66 -2.98 18.21
N ILE A 103 -6.80 -3.25 16.91
CA ILE A 103 -5.66 -3.66 16.07
C ILE A 103 -4.71 -2.48 15.85
N SER A 104 -5.24 -1.36 15.36
CA SER A 104 -4.55 -0.07 15.35
C SER A 104 -4.93 0.77 16.57
N THR A 105 -4.20 1.86 16.81
CA THR A 105 -4.56 2.85 17.84
C THR A 105 -5.77 3.67 17.44
N ASP A 106 -5.83 4.08 16.17
CA ASP A 106 -6.97 4.75 15.57
C ASP A 106 -7.06 4.37 14.08
N ALA A 107 -8.25 4.49 13.50
CA ALA A 107 -8.46 4.18 12.09
C ALA A 107 -9.57 5.03 11.47
N ARG A 108 -9.24 5.80 10.41
CA ARG A 108 -10.18 6.70 9.73
C ARG A 108 -10.01 6.67 8.21
N PRO A 109 -11.06 6.93 7.43
CA PRO A 109 -10.92 7.21 6.00
C PRO A 109 -10.10 8.49 5.77
N LEU A 110 -9.34 8.54 4.67
CA LEU A 110 -8.67 9.75 4.21
C LEU A 110 -9.71 10.81 3.84
N ASN A 111 -9.47 12.04 4.28
CA ASN A 111 -10.31 13.16 3.89
C ASN A 111 -9.96 13.58 2.45
N THR A 112 -10.75 13.09 1.49
CA THR A 112 -10.57 13.36 0.05
C THR A 112 -10.62 14.86 -0.30
N LYS A 113 -11.21 15.71 0.55
CA LYS A 113 -11.19 17.17 0.34
C LYS A 113 -9.79 17.76 0.40
N LEU A 114 -8.86 17.12 1.11
CA LEU A 114 -7.47 17.57 1.22
C LEU A 114 -6.66 17.29 -0.05
N PHE A 115 -7.07 16.35 -0.90
CA PHE A 115 -6.27 15.96 -2.06
C PHE A 115 -6.08 17.12 -3.04
N LYS A 116 -7.10 17.96 -3.23
CA LYS A 116 -7.01 19.15 -4.11
C LYS A 116 -5.93 20.14 -3.68
N SER A 117 -5.70 20.28 -2.37
CA SER A 117 -4.66 21.15 -1.83
C SER A 117 -3.27 20.50 -1.77
N CYS A 118 -3.18 19.18 -1.96
CA CYS A 118 -1.95 18.40 -1.85
C CYS A 118 -1.40 17.93 -3.21
N LEU A 119 -1.88 18.51 -4.31
CA LEU A 119 -1.36 18.19 -5.64
C LEU A 119 0.00 18.84 -5.85
N LEU A 120 0.88 18.12 -6.53
CA LEU A 120 2.11 18.70 -7.05
C LEU A 120 1.79 19.77 -8.11
N PRO A 121 2.68 20.75 -8.34
CA PRO A 121 2.53 21.70 -9.42
C PRO A 121 2.32 21.00 -10.77
N ASP A 122 1.51 21.60 -11.63
CA ASP A 122 1.22 21.06 -12.96
C ASP A 122 1.61 22.11 -14.02
N PRO A 123 2.67 21.88 -14.83
CA PRO A 123 3.48 20.66 -14.91
C PRO A 123 4.62 20.59 -13.87
N ILE A 124 5.17 19.38 -13.68
CA ILE A 124 6.42 19.16 -12.95
C ILE A 124 7.58 19.05 -13.93
N VAL A 125 8.67 19.79 -13.68
CA VAL A 125 9.92 19.63 -14.41
C VAL A 125 10.89 18.83 -13.53
N THR A 126 11.33 17.66 -14.03
CA THR A 126 12.30 16.83 -13.31
C THR A 126 13.71 17.43 -13.38
N PRO A 127 14.65 17.03 -12.49
CA PRO A 127 16.06 17.45 -12.59
C PRO A 127 16.71 17.10 -13.93
N ALA A 128 16.19 16.10 -14.65
CA ALA A 128 16.65 15.69 -15.98
C ALA A 128 16.00 16.50 -17.13
N GLY A 129 15.19 17.52 -16.82
CA GLY A 129 14.50 18.36 -17.79
C GLY A 129 13.23 17.75 -18.40
N VAL A 130 12.83 16.54 -17.99
CA VAL A 130 11.58 15.91 -18.45
C VAL A 130 10.38 16.65 -17.85
N ILE A 131 9.43 17.02 -18.70
CA ILE A 131 8.16 17.65 -18.32
C ILE A 131 7.12 16.54 -18.10
N ILE A 132 6.56 16.49 -16.89
CA ILE A 132 5.50 15.56 -16.51
C ILE A 132 4.23 16.37 -16.25
N SER A 133 3.24 16.19 -17.11
CA SER A 133 1.92 16.80 -16.94
C SER A 133 1.00 15.90 -16.14
N ARG A 134 0.14 16.50 -15.32
CA ARG A 134 -0.85 15.75 -14.55
C ARG A 134 -1.88 15.08 -15.49
N PRO A 135 -2.27 13.83 -15.22
CA PRO A 135 -3.38 13.20 -15.93
C PRO A 135 -4.69 13.99 -15.74
N GLN A 136 -5.45 14.22 -16.81
CA GLN A 136 -6.70 15.01 -16.78
C GLN A 136 -7.73 14.52 -15.75
N ARG A 137 -7.72 13.21 -15.46
CA ARG A 137 -8.58 12.56 -14.45
C ARG A 137 -8.21 12.84 -12.98
N TRP A 138 -7.10 13.54 -12.70
CA TRP A 138 -6.63 13.86 -11.33
C TRP A 138 -6.95 15.32 -10.93
N SER A 139 -8.07 15.85 -11.44
CA SER A 139 -8.53 17.25 -11.24
C SER A 139 -9.23 17.49 -9.91
#